data_AF-A0A2P5ERF3-F1
#
_entry.id   AF-A0A2P5ERF3-F1
#
_cell.length_a   1.000
_cell.length_b   1.000
_cell.length_c   1.000
_cell.angle_alpha   90.00
_cell.angle_beta   90.00
_cell.angle_gamma   90.00
#
_symmetry.space_group_name_H-M   'P 1'
#
loop_
_entity.id
_entity.type
_entity.pdbx_description
1 polymer ?
#
loop_
_entity_poly.entity_id
_entity_poly.type
_entity_poly.pdbx_seq_one_letter_code
_entity_poly.pdbx_strand_id
1 'polypeptide(L)'
;MTIKFKPLLLLLLCAEVLTIPTFGRGDGALIPNRREVYGDGRIFDISHRYTPDMPFWGSPDGLGEFLWLPRSMKNGSLANKSEMKLPTHTGTHVDAPGHVFDHYFDAGFDVDTLDLETLNGNLIK
;
A
#
# COMPACT_ATOMS: atom_id res chain seq x y z
N MET A 1 33.82 70.65 -4.54
CA MET A 1 33.28 69.92 -5.71
C MET A 1 32.31 68.87 -5.21
N THR A 2 31.03 69.20 -5.11
CA THR A 2 30.01 68.42 -4.40
C THR A 2 29.35 67.45 -5.37
N ILE A 3 29.63 66.15 -5.24
CA ILE A 3 29.06 65.11 -6.09
C ILE A 3 27.64 64.81 -5.57
N LYS A 4 26.61 65.23 -6.31
CA LYS A 4 25.21 64.83 -6.04
C LYS A 4 24.98 63.43 -6.61
N PHE A 5 24.98 62.41 -5.74
CA PHE A 5 24.49 61.09 -6.10
C PHE A 5 22.96 61.14 -6.26
N LYS A 6 22.46 60.80 -7.45
CA LYS A 6 21.03 60.69 -7.74
C LYS A 6 20.48 59.42 -7.05
N PRO A 7 19.41 59.50 -6.23
CA PRO A 7 18.88 58.36 -5.46
C PRO A 7 18.09 57.36 -6.33
N LEU A 8 17.93 57.63 -7.62
CA LEU A 8 17.02 56.89 -8.48
C LEU A 8 17.57 55.53 -8.96
N LEU A 9 18.88 55.29 -8.85
CA LEU A 9 19.50 54.05 -9.33
C LEU A 9 19.44 52.90 -8.30
N LEU A 10 19.15 53.19 -7.03
CA LEU A 10 19.05 52.16 -5.98
C LEU A 10 17.65 51.52 -5.89
N LEU A 11 16.61 52.16 -6.44
CA LEU A 11 15.25 51.59 -6.45
C LEU A 11 15.03 50.55 -7.56
N LEU A 12 15.85 50.53 -8.61
CA LEU A 12 15.67 49.62 -9.74
C LEU A 12 16.34 48.25 -9.53
N LEU A 13 17.27 48.10 -8.58
CA LEU A 13 17.86 46.79 -8.28
C LEU A 13 17.04 45.95 -7.29
N CYS A 14 16.08 46.55 -6.57
CA CYS A 14 15.25 45.84 -5.59
C CYS A 14 14.00 45.17 -6.19
N ALA A 15 13.69 45.43 -7.47
CA ALA A 15 12.50 44.88 -8.11
C ALA A 15 12.72 43.49 -8.76
N GLU A 16 13.96 43.04 -8.92
CA GLU A 16 14.26 41.74 -9.57
C GLU A 16 14.60 40.61 -8.58
N VAL A 17 14.58 40.88 -7.28
CA VAL A 17 14.76 39.85 -6.25
C VAL A 17 13.45 39.69 -5.48
N LEU A 18 12.47 38.99 -6.07
CA LEU A 18 11.39 38.27 -5.35
C LEU A 18 10.33 37.65 -6.30
N THR A 19 10.71 37.18 -7.48
CA THR A 19 9.97 36.06 -8.09
C THR A 19 10.69 34.78 -7.72
N ILE A 20 10.56 34.39 -6.44
CA ILE A 20 10.77 33.00 -6.06
C ILE A 20 9.81 32.22 -6.95
N PRO A 21 10.26 31.31 -7.84
CA PRO A 21 9.33 30.39 -8.42
C PRO A 21 8.76 29.65 -7.22
N THR A 22 7.48 29.89 -6.93
CA THR A 22 6.71 28.85 -6.27
C THR A 22 6.82 27.68 -7.23
N PHE A 23 7.81 26.82 -7.00
CA PHE A 23 7.66 25.41 -7.29
C PHE A 23 6.43 25.05 -6.47
N GLY A 24 5.25 25.26 -7.07
CA GLY A 24 4.09 24.49 -6.75
C GLY A 24 4.59 23.08 -6.89
N ARG A 25 4.94 22.49 -5.75
CA ARG A 25 5.03 21.05 -5.60
C ARG A 25 3.74 20.59 -6.24
N GLY A 26 3.88 19.93 -7.38
CA GLY A 26 2.73 19.39 -8.08
C GLY A 26 2.12 18.37 -7.14
N ASP A 27 1.23 18.82 -6.27
CA ASP A 27 0.40 17.99 -5.42
C ASP A 27 -0.72 17.44 -6.31
N GLY A 28 -0.32 16.86 -7.44
CA GLY A 28 -1.18 16.00 -8.20
C GLY A 28 -1.66 14.89 -7.28
N ALA A 29 -2.89 14.44 -7.48
CA ALA A 29 -3.45 13.36 -6.70
C ALA A 29 -2.47 12.17 -6.70
N LEU A 30 -2.00 11.78 -5.51
CA LEU A 30 -1.18 10.60 -5.34
C LEU A 30 -2.07 9.36 -5.51
N ILE A 31 -2.20 8.90 -6.76
CA ILE A 31 -3.00 7.72 -7.12
C ILE A 31 -2.04 6.54 -7.28
N PRO A 32 -2.17 5.48 -6.46
CA PRO A 32 -1.37 4.27 -6.63
C PRO A 32 -1.65 3.61 -7.99
N ASN A 33 -0.61 3.24 -8.71
CA ASN A 33 -0.74 2.42 -9.91
C ASN A 33 -1.06 0.97 -9.51
N ARG A 34 -2.29 0.51 -9.80
CA ARG A 34 -2.69 -0.89 -9.64
C ARG A 34 -2.61 -1.57 -11.00
N ARG A 35 -1.77 -2.61 -11.09
CA ARG A 35 -1.62 -3.46 -12.26
C ARG A 35 -1.41 -4.90 -11.81
N GLU A 36 -1.78 -5.85 -12.65
CA GLU A 36 -1.59 -7.28 -12.38
C GLU A 36 -0.32 -7.81 -13.04
N VAL A 37 0.17 -7.15 -14.08
CA VAL A 37 1.31 -7.62 -14.89
C VAL A 37 2.52 -6.71 -14.71
N TYR A 38 3.66 -7.32 -14.41
CA TYR A 38 4.93 -6.68 -14.09
C TYR A 38 6.09 -7.30 -14.87
N GLY A 39 7.23 -6.61 -14.90
CA GLY A 39 8.48 -7.12 -15.47
C GLY A 39 8.39 -7.50 -16.95
N ASP A 40 7.70 -6.67 -17.75
CA ASP A 40 7.49 -6.88 -19.19
C ASP A 40 6.72 -8.17 -19.53
N GLY A 41 5.71 -8.51 -18.72
CA GLY A 41 4.86 -9.69 -18.96
C GLY A 41 5.39 -10.98 -18.33
N ARG A 42 6.40 -10.90 -17.46
CA ARG A 42 7.00 -12.08 -16.80
C ARG A 42 6.39 -12.38 -15.43
N ILE A 43 5.86 -11.37 -14.75
CA ILE A 43 5.35 -11.49 -13.38
C ILE A 43 3.86 -11.14 -13.41
N PHE A 44 3.03 -12.06 -12.96
CA PHE A 44 1.59 -11.90 -12.84
C PHE A 44 1.23 -11.96 -11.35
N ASP A 45 0.63 -10.90 -10.83
CA ASP A 45 -0.02 -10.91 -9.52
C ASP A 45 -1.34 -11.65 -9.64
N ILE A 46 -1.44 -12.79 -8.96
CA ILE A 46 -2.63 -13.65 -8.94
C ILE A 46 -3.44 -13.48 -7.65
N SER A 47 -3.14 -12.43 -6.89
CA SER A 47 -3.75 -12.18 -5.58
C SER A 47 -4.94 -11.24 -5.72
N HIS A 48 -6.08 -11.65 -5.20
CA HIS A 48 -7.22 -10.73 -5.09
C HIS A 48 -6.96 -9.72 -3.98
N ARG A 49 -7.26 -8.44 -4.25
CA ARG A 49 -7.24 -7.40 -3.24
C ARG A 49 -8.31 -7.68 -2.18
N TYR A 50 -7.95 -7.61 -0.90
CA TYR A 50 -8.93 -7.58 0.18
C TYR A 50 -9.77 -6.31 0.15
N THR A 51 -11.09 -6.49 0.09
CA THR A 51 -12.08 -5.42 0.16
C THR A 51 -13.22 -5.83 1.08
N PRO A 52 -13.91 -4.88 1.74
CA PRO A 52 -15.04 -5.21 2.63
C PRO A 52 -16.17 -5.98 1.94
N ASP A 53 -16.38 -5.72 0.65
CA ASP A 53 -17.42 -6.30 -0.20
C ASP A 53 -16.99 -7.61 -0.87
N MET A 54 -15.76 -8.09 -0.64
CA MET A 54 -15.30 -9.29 -1.32
C MET A 54 -16.12 -10.52 -0.89
N PRO A 55 -16.35 -11.48 -1.79
CA PRO A 55 -17.02 -12.73 -1.45
C PRO A 55 -16.30 -13.45 -0.30
N PHE A 56 -17.08 -13.90 0.67
CA PHE A 56 -16.62 -14.68 1.82
C PHE A 56 -17.63 -15.81 2.08
N TRP A 57 -17.11 -17.00 2.39
CA TRP A 57 -17.96 -18.16 2.65
C TRP A 57 -18.83 -17.95 3.89
N GLY A 58 -20.13 -18.21 3.76
CA GLY A 58 -21.07 -18.11 4.89
C GLY A 58 -21.56 -16.69 5.20
N SER A 59 -21.23 -15.70 4.36
CA SER A 59 -21.78 -14.34 4.46
C SER A 59 -22.33 -13.88 3.10
N PRO A 60 -23.62 -13.49 3.00
CA PRO A 60 -24.15 -12.87 1.78
C PRO A 60 -23.63 -11.44 1.58
N ASP A 61 -23.14 -10.81 2.65
CA ASP A 61 -22.75 -9.39 2.67
C ASP A 61 -21.25 -9.15 2.43
N GLY A 62 -20.50 -10.23 2.18
CA GLY A 62 -19.04 -10.20 2.02
C GLY A 62 -18.27 -10.23 3.34
N LEU A 63 -17.03 -9.76 3.31
CA LEU A 63 -16.07 -9.83 4.43
C LEU A 63 -16.37 -8.81 5.56
N GLY A 64 -16.96 -7.67 5.25
CA GLY A 64 -17.28 -6.60 6.21
C GLY A 64 -16.05 -5.82 6.70
N GLU A 65 -16.13 -5.26 7.91
CA GLU A 65 -15.00 -4.56 8.52
C GLU A 65 -13.92 -5.55 8.96
N PHE A 66 -12.85 -5.64 8.17
CA PHE A 66 -11.70 -6.52 8.46
C PHE A 66 -10.41 -5.76 8.77
N LEU A 67 -10.34 -4.46 8.49
CA LEU A 67 -9.15 -3.62 8.60
C LEU A 67 -9.51 -2.26 9.20
N TRP A 68 -8.83 -1.86 10.28
CA TRP A 68 -9.02 -0.56 10.93
C TRP A 68 -7.68 0.10 11.23
N LEU A 69 -7.71 1.39 11.60
CA LEU A 69 -6.52 2.22 11.81
C LEU A 69 -6.47 2.80 13.24
N PRO A 70 -6.02 2.03 14.25
CA PRO A 70 -5.92 2.51 15.63
C PRO A 70 -5.02 3.73 15.82
N ARG A 71 -3.94 3.86 15.03
CA ARG A 71 -3.02 5.01 15.11
C ARG A 71 -2.78 5.62 13.73
N SER A 72 -2.80 6.94 13.67
CA SER A 72 -2.71 7.70 12.42
C SER A 72 -1.75 8.87 12.55
N MET A 73 -0.92 9.09 11.52
CA MET A 73 -0.05 10.26 11.42
C MET A 73 -0.86 11.56 11.36
N LYS A 74 -2.08 11.51 10.82
CA LYS A 74 -3.01 12.65 10.86
C LYS A 74 -3.37 13.06 12.28
N ASN A 75 -3.27 12.12 13.22
CA ASN A 75 -3.56 12.32 14.64
C ASN A 75 -2.27 12.38 15.48
N GLY A 76 -1.14 12.78 14.88
CA GLY A 76 0.12 12.99 15.59
C GLY A 76 0.92 11.71 15.90
N SER A 77 0.51 10.55 15.41
CA SER A 77 1.31 9.33 15.55
C SER A 77 2.55 9.37 14.65
N LEU A 78 3.64 8.71 15.04
CA LEU A 78 4.87 8.62 14.22
C LEU A 78 4.67 7.83 12.92
N ALA A 79 3.65 6.98 12.85
CA ALA A 79 3.29 6.17 11.70
C ALA A 79 1.78 5.87 11.69
N ASN A 80 1.26 5.47 10.52
CA ASN A 80 -0.06 4.85 10.41
C ASN A 80 0.07 3.38 10.83
N LYS A 81 -0.64 2.96 11.88
CA LYS A 81 -0.68 1.57 12.35
C LYS A 81 -2.07 1.02 12.07
N SER A 82 -2.14 0.06 11.16
CA SER A 82 -3.37 -0.70 10.88
C SER A 82 -3.41 -1.99 11.68
N GLU A 83 -4.61 -2.45 11.96
CA GLU A 83 -4.91 -3.77 12.53
C GLU A 83 -5.99 -4.45 11.70
N MET A 84 -5.97 -5.78 11.65
CA MET A 84 -6.91 -6.55 10.85
C MET A 84 -7.35 -7.84 11.55
N LYS A 85 -8.54 -8.32 11.19
CA LYS A 85 -9.10 -9.62 11.59
C LYS A 85 -9.84 -10.22 10.40
N LEU A 86 -9.44 -11.42 10.01
CA LEU A 86 -10.06 -12.15 8.91
C LEU A 86 -10.01 -13.67 9.18
N PRO A 87 -10.97 -14.43 8.63
CA PRO A 87 -10.85 -15.88 8.50
C PRO A 87 -9.65 -16.26 7.63
N THR A 88 -9.01 -17.40 7.90
CA THR A 88 -7.87 -17.91 7.12
C THR A 88 -8.23 -18.18 5.66
N HIS A 89 -9.48 -18.58 5.38
CA HIS A 89 -10.00 -18.84 4.04
C HIS A 89 -10.60 -17.59 3.38
N THR A 90 -9.83 -16.49 3.35
CA THR A 90 -10.26 -15.23 2.73
C THR A 90 -9.35 -14.88 1.56
N GLY A 91 -9.94 -14.61 0.39
CA GLY A 91 -9.21 -14.20 -0.82
C GLY A 91 -8.34 -15.31 -1.40
N THR A 92 -7.25 -14.93 -2.08
CA THR A 92 -6.24 -15.90 -2.56
C THR A 92 -5.46 -16.42 -1.36
N HIS A 93 -5.54 -17.71 -1.07
CA HIS A 93 -4.96 -18.34 0.13
C HIS A 93 -4.46 -19.78 -0.14
N VAL A 94 -3.85 -20.41 0.86
CA VAL A 94 -3.39 -21.81 0.85
C VAL A 94 -4.03 -22.54 2.02
N ASP A 95 -4.55 -23.74 1.76
CA ASP A 95 -5.09 -24.64 2.78
C ASP A 95 -4.04 -25.67 3.21
N ALA A 96 -3.85 -25.82 4.52
CA ALA A 96 -3.01 -26.89 5.06
C ALA A 96 -3.80 -28.21 5.21
N PRO A 97 -3.15 -29.38 5.28
CA PRO A 97 -3.84 -30.66 5.49
C PRO A 97 -4.75 -30.68 6.73
N GLY A 98 -4.32 -30.02 7.81
CA GLY A 98 -5.12 -29.86 9.03
C GLY A 98 -6.46 -29.12 8.81
N HIS A 99 -6.63 -28.41 7.69
CA HIS A 99 -7.92 -27.80 7.34
C HIS A 99 -9.04 -28.84 7.15
N VAL A 100 -8.71 -29.99 6.56
CA VAL A 100 -9.70 -30.98 6.10
C VAL A 100 -9.72 -32.22 6.99
N PHE A 101 -8.59 -32.56 7.62
CA PHE A 101 -8.44 -33.80 8.37
C PHE A 101 -8.09 -33.53 9.85
N ASP A 102 -9.01 -33.91 10.73
CA ASP A 102 -8.93 -33.67 12.18
C ASP A 102 -7.64 -34.23 12.83
N HIS A 103 -7.26 -35.46 12.48
CA HIS A 103 -6.02 -36.07 12.99
C HIS A 103 -4.75 -35.35 12.52
N TYR A 104 -4.79 -34.64 11.39
CA TYR A 104 -3.67 -33.79 10.96
C TYR A 104 -3.68 -32.44 11.67
N PHE A 105 -4.86 -31.89 11.98
CA PHE A 105 -4.98 -30.70 12.81
C PHE A 105 -4.40 -30.95 14.21
N ASP A 106 -4.81 -32.03 14.86
CA ASP A 106 -4.29 -32.41 16.19
C ASP A 106 -2.78 -32.69 16.20
N ALA A 107 -2.24 -33.16 15.07
CA ALA A 107 -0.82 -33.41 14.89
C ALA A 107 -0.01 -32.17 14.46
N GLY A 108 -0.65 -31.01 14.27
CA GLY A 108 0.00 -29.74 13.95
C GLY A 108 0.45 -29.60 12.49
N PHE A 109 -0.24 -30.25 11.54
CA PHE A 109 0.01 -30.05 10.10
C PHE A 109 -0.63 -28.73 9.62
N ASP A 110 -0.09 -27.63 10.14
CA ASP A 110 -0.48 -26.26 9.88
C ASP A 110 0.27 -25.66 8.68
N VAL A 111 -0.13 -24.46 8.23
CA VAL A 111 0.45 -23.80 7.05
C VAL A 111 1.96 -23.54 7.16
N ASP A 112 2.49 -23.40 8.38
CA ASP A 112 3.91 -23.19 8.66
C ASP A 112 4.74 -24.49 8.63
N THR A 113 4.08 -25.64 8.43
CA THR A 113 4.73 -26.95 8.25
C THR A 113 4.85 -27.38 6.79
N LEU A 114 4.25 -26.63 5.85
CA LEU A 114 4.28 -26.96 4.43
C LEU A 114 5.69 -26.84 3.85
N ASP A 115 6.05 -27.80 2.99
CA ASP A 115 7.32 -27.78 2.27
C ASP A 115 7.36 -26.59 1.28
N LEU A 116 8.41 -25.76 1.38
CA LEU A 116 8.60 -24.62 0.50
C LEU A 116 8.81 -25.03 -0.97
N GLU A 117 9.30 -26.24 -1.25
CA GLU A 117 9.38 -26.77 -2.62
C GLU A 117 7.99 -27.08 -3.19
N THR A 118 6.99 -27.36 -2.34
CA THR A 118 5.59 -27.47 -2.76
C THR A 118 5.01 -26.09 -3.08
N LEU A 119 5.37 -25.08 -2.30
CA LEU A 119 4.86 -23.70 -2.47
C LEU A 119 5.57 -22.93 -3.59
N ASN A 120 6.71 -23.41 -4.08
CA ASN A 120 7.52 -22.73 -5.09
C ASN A 120 8.01 -23.74 -6.14
N GLY A 121 7.47 -23.66 -7.35
CA GLY A 121 7.89 -24.55 -8.43
C GLY A 121 7.34 -24.16 -9.80
N ASN A 122 7.72 -24.96 -10.80
CA ASN A 122 7.18 -24.82 -12.15
C ASN A 122 5.72 -25.30 -12.15
N LEU A 123 4.82 -24.41 -12.51
CA LEU A 123 3.44 -24.77 -12.78
C LEU A 123 3.35 -25.33 -14.22
N ILE A 124 2.64 -26.44 -14.38
CA ILE A 124 2.32 -26.96 -15.71
C ILE A 124 1.34 -25.97 -16.34
N LYS A 125 1.67 -25.49 -17.54
CA LYS A 125 0.78 -24.66 -18.35
C LYS A 125 -0.31 -25.49 -19.02
#